data_AF-B4W4L0-F1
#
_entry.id   AF-B4W4L0-F1
#
_cell.length_a   1.000
_cell.length_b   1.000
_cell.length_c   1.000
_cell.angle_alpha   90.00
_cell.angle_beta   90.00
_cell.angle_gamma   90.00
#
_symmetry.space_group_name_H-M   'P 1'
#
loop_
_entity.id
_entity.type
_entity.pdbx_description
1 polymer ?
#
loop_
_entity_poly.entity_id
_entity_poly.type
_entity_poly.pdbx_seq_one_letter_code
_entity_poly.pdbx_strand_id
1 'polypeptide(L)' 'MYSYQYIDSVNNLIFRYDNTEHHRKLNLSTFPHHKHDGSEDNVITSDAPLLTEVLKEVEKIIHQQNP' A
#
# COMPACT_ATOMS: atom_id res chain seq x y z
N MET A 1 -13.83 2.21 -6.25
CA MET A 1 -12.97 2.03 -5.06
C MET A 1 -12.15 0.77 -5.28
N TYR A 2 -10.85 0.81 -5.01
CA TYR A 2 -9.99 -0.38 -5.01
C TYR A 2 -9.24 -0.45 -3.69
N SER A 3 -8.78 -1.65 -3.35
CA SER A 3 -7.83 -1.87 -2.26
C SER A 3 -6.97 -3.08 -2.61
N TYR A 4 -5.65 -2.91 -2.51
CA TYR A 4 -4.69 -4.00 -2.54
C TYR A 4 -3.95 -4.00 -1.22
N GLN A 5 -4.23 -4.99 -0.37
CA GLN A 5 -3.67 -5.08 0.97
C GLN A 5 -2.81 -6.33 1.09
N TYR A 6 -1.58 -6.16 1.56
CA TYR A 6 -0.67 -7.24 1.90
C TYR A 6 -0.37 -7.20 3.39
N ILE A 7 -0.62 -8.32 4.07
CA ILE A 7 -0.42 -8.49 5.51
C ILE A 7 0.43 -9.74 5.77
N ASP A 8 1.09 -9.78 6.92
CA ASP A 8 1.77 -10.99 7.38
C ASP A 8 0.81 -12.01 8.02
N SER A 9 1.35 -13.15 8.46
CA SER A 9 0.58 -14.24 9.08
C SER A 9 -0.02 -13.90 10.46
N VAL A 10 0.38 -12.77 11.06
CA VAL A 10 -0.11 -12.28 12.35
C VAL A 10 -1.00 -11.04 12.17
N ASN A 11 -1.39 -10.74 10.93
CA ASN A 11 -2.21 -9.60 10.52
C ASN A 11 -1.54 -8.22 10.66
N ASN A 12 -0.21 -8.14 10.70
CA ASN A 12 0.46 -6.84 10.59
C ASN A 12 0.39 -6.34 9.14
N LEU A 13 0.07 -5.06 8.98
CA LEU A 13 0.06 -4.42 7.67
C LEU A 13 1.49 -4.31 7.13
N ILE A 14 1.74 -4.90 5.97
CA ILE A 14 2.99 -4.68 5.23
C ILE A 14 2.82 -3.47 4.32
N PHE A 15 1.78 -3.47 3.50
CA PHE A 15 1.30 -2.28 2.82
C PHE A 15 -0.15 -2.39 2.40
N ARG A 16 -0.79 -1.25 2.14
CA ARG A 16 -2.07 -1.17 1.41
C ARG A 16 -2.05 -0.04 0.41
N TYR A 17 -2.49 -0.29 -0.82
CA TYR A 17 -2.86 0.75 -1.78
C TYR A 17 -4.38 0.86 -1.81
N ASP A 18 -4.92 2.06 -1.63
CA ASP A 18 -6.34 2.32 -1.84
C ASP A 18 -6.60 3.75 -2.33
N ASN A 19 -7.87 4.03 -2.62
CA ASN A 19 -8.30 5.34 -3.12
C ASN A 19 -9.53 5.88 -2.37
N THR A 20 -9.67 5.52 -1.10
CA THR A 20 -10.76 6.03 -0.25
C THR A 20 -10.54 7.51 0.09
N GLU A 21 -11.60 8.30 0.15
CA GLU A 21 -11.51 9.75 0.39
C GLU A 21 -11.30 10.12 1.89
N HIS A 22 -10.60 9.28 2.66
CA HIS A 22 -10.44 9.47 4.11
C HIS A 22 -9.32 10.47 4.47
N HIS A 23 -8.33 10.66 3.59
CA HIS A 23 -7.12 11.46 3.85
C HIS A 23 -7.09 12.83 3.15
N ARG A 24 -8.25 13.41 2.84
CA ARG A 24 -8.33 14.73 2.16
C ARG A 24 -7.53 15.83 2.86
N LYS A 25 -7.38 15.76 4.18
CA LYS A 25 -6.60 16.70 5.01
C LYS A 25 -5.08 16.60 4.83
N LEU A 26 -4.56 15.49 4.29
CA LEU A 26 -3.13 15.28 4.07
C LEU A 26 -2.59 16.01 2.82
N ASN A 27 -3.46 16.55 1.97
CA ASN A 27 -3.08 17.29 0.75
C ASN A 27 -2.06 16.54 -0.13
N LEU A 28 -2.24 15.22 -0.27
CA LEU A 28 -1.39 14.39 -1.13
C LEU A 28 -1.53 14.82 -2.59
N SER A 29 -0.43 14.91 -3.32
CA SER A 29 -0.43 15.23 -4.75
C SER A 29 -1.17 14.19 -5.59
N THR A 30 -1.28 12.95 -5.10
CA THR A 30 -1.93 11.82 -5.76
C THR A 30 -3.38 11.59 -5.30
N PHE A 31 -3.95 12.48 -4.48
CA PHE A 31 -5.30 12.30 -3.93
C PHE A 31 -6.34 11.97 -5.04
N PRO A 32 -7.20 10.94 -4.85
CA PRO A 32 -7.42 10.18 -3.61
C PRO A 32 -6.49 8.97 -3.42
N HIS A 33 -5.58 8.73 -4.35
CA HIS A 33 -4.67 7.58 -4.32
C HIS A 33 -3.57 7.77 -3.29
N HIS A 34 -3.35 6.74 -2.49
CA HIS A 34 -2.33 6.72 -1.47
C HIS A 34 -1.92 5.27 -1.13
N LYS A 35 -0.80 5.16 -0.43
CA LYS A 35 -0.31 3.91 0.14
C LYS A 35 -0.17 4.05 1.66
N HIS A 36 -0.67 3.07 2.40
CA HIS A 36 -0.31 2.84 3.79
C HIS A 36 0.92 1.93 3.81
N ASP A 37 2.02 2.37 4.41
CA ASP A 37 3.32 1.69 4.36
C ASP A 37 3.73 1.18 5.75
N GLY A 38 3.57 -0.13 5.99
CA GLY A 38 3.84 -0.78 7.27
C GLY A 38 2.87 -0.47 8.42
N SER A 39 1.98 0.51 8.27
CA SER A 39 1.04 0.95 9.30
C SER A 39 -0.11 1.75 8.69
N GLU A 40 -1.30 1.68 9.30
CA GLU A 40 -2.48 2.48 8.94
C GLU A 40 -2.21 4.00 9.03
N ASP A 41 -1.36 4.43 9.96
CA ASP A 41 -1.06 5.85 10.17
C ASP A 41 0.07 6.38 9.25
N ASN A 42 0.83 5.48 8.62
CA ASN A 42 1.93 5.86 7.73
C ASN A 42 1.44 5.96 6.27
N VAL A 43 0.78 7.07 5.97
CA VAL A 43 0.21 7.34 4.63
C VAL A 43 1.20 8.12 3.77
N ILE A 44 1.54 7.57 2.61
CA ILE A 44 2.44 8.19 1.64
C ILE A 44 1.76 8.42 0.28
N THR A 45 2.30 9.35 -0.50
CA THR A 45 1.87 9.60 -1.88
C THR A 45 2.14 8.37 -2.75
N SER A 46 1.16 7.98 -3.55
CA SER A 46 1.31 6.91 -4.53
C SER A 46 0.20 7.00 -5.57
N ASP A 47 0.56 6.78 -6.84
CA ASP A 47 -0.41 6.60 -7.91
C ASP A 47 -1.16 5.28 -7.74
N ALA A 48 -2.25 5.09 -8.50
CA ALA A 48 -2.93 3.79 -8.54
C ALA A 48 -2.03 2.74 -9.21
N PRO A 49 -1.59 1.68 -8.49
CA PRO A 49 -0.77 0.66 -9.11
C PRO A 49 -1.63 -0.30 -9.95
N LEU A 50 -1.02 -0.89 -10.97
CA LEU A 50 -1.54 -2.09 -11.60
C LEU A 50 -1.35 -3.29 -10.67
N LEU A 51 -2.25 -4.28 -10.73
CA LEU A 51 -2.12 -5.51 -9.94
C LEU A 51 -0.76 -6.21 -10.18
N THR A 52 -0.23 -6.15 -11.39
CA THR A 52 1.10 -6.72 -11.72
C THR A 52 2.24 -6.04 -10.97
N GLU A 53 2.12 -4.75 -10.65
CA GLU A 53 3.12 -4.01 -9.88
C GLU A 53 3.06 -4.39 -8.41
N VAL A 54 1.84 -4.53 -7.87
CA VAL A 54 1.60 -5.05 -6.52
C VAL A 54 2.19 -6.44 -6.35
N LEU A 55 1.93 -7.36 -7.29
CA LEU A 55 2.48 -8.73 -7.21
C LEU A 55 4.01 -8.74 -7.27
N LYS A 56 4.63 -7.89 -8.10
CA LYS A 56 6.09 -7.74 -8.15
C LYS A 56 6.67 -7.18 -6.85
N GLU A 57 5.96 -6.28 -6.17
CA GLU A 57 6.37 -5.78 -4.86
C GLU A 57 6.31 -6.88 -3.79
N VAL A 58 5.23 -7.66 -3.76
CA VAL A 58 5.10 -8.83 -2.87
C VAL A 58 6.22 -9.85 -3.11
N GLU A 59 6.48 -10.20 -4.37
CA GLU A 59 7.56 -11.12 -4.74
C GLU A 59 8.93 -10.64 -4.23
N LYS A 60 9.25 -9.35 -4.43
CA LYS A 60 10.50 -8.75 -3.92
C LYS A 60 10.62 -8.84 -2.40
N ILE A 61 9.54 -8.55 -1.67
CA ILE A 61 9.52 -8.61 -0.21
C ILE A 61 9.77 -10.06 0.26
N ILE A 62 9.10 -11.04 -0.34
CA ILE A 62 9.27 -12.46 0.01
C ILE A 62 10.71 -12.92 -0.25
N HIS A 63 11.32 -12.53 -1.37
CA HIS A 63 12.72 -12.88 -1.67
C HIS A 63 13.72 -12.23 -0.72
N GLN A 64 13.47 -10.99 -0.26
CA GLN A 64 14.35 -10.33 0.72
C GLN A 64 14.28 -10.98 2.11
N GLN A 65 13.16 -11.63 2.46
CA GLN A 65 12.99 -12.34 3.74
C GLN A 65 13.61 -13.75 3.72
N ASN A 66 13.87 -14.32 2.55
CA ASN A 66 14.44 -15.66 2.37
C ASN A 66 15.75 -15.59 1.54
N PRO A 67 16.88 -15.16 2.15
CA PRO A 67 18.18 -15.08 1.49
C PRO A 67 18.76 -16.44 1.10
#